data_AF-A0A1E3H3S2-F1
#
_entry.id   AF-A0A1E3H3S2-F1
#
_cell.length_a   1.000
_cell.length_b   1.000
_cell.length_c   1.000
_cell.angle_alpha   90.00
_cell.angle_beta   90.00
_cell.angle_gamma   90.00
#
_symmetry.space_group_name_H-M   'P 1'
#
loop_
_entity.id
_entity.type
_entity.pdbx_description
1 polymer ?
#
loop_
_entity_poly.entity_id
_entity_poly.type
_entity_poly.pdbx_seq_one_letter_code
_entity_poly.pdbx_strand_id
1 'polypeptide(L)' 'MLPMQMGDVPQTFAAPELLKALTGYVPETPLEEGVKRFVAWYRSWQRRV' A
#
# COMPACT_ATOMS: atom_id res chain seq x y z
N MET A 1 -9.60 -9.43 -15.95
CA MET A 1 -9.76 -9.24 -14.49
C MET A 1 -10.44 -10.48 -13.92
N LEU A 2 -10.05 -10.88 -12.72
CA LEU A 2 -10.79 -11.92 -11.98
C LEU A 2 -12.13 -11.35 -11.49
N PRO A 3 -13.15 -12.20 -11.27
CA PRO A 3 -14.42 -11.75 -10.67
C PRO A 3 -14.19 -11.23 -9.24
N MET A 4 -15.10 -10.39 -8.74
CA MET A 4 -15.09 -9.93 -7.34
C MET A 4 -15.08 -11.14 -6.40
N GLN A 5 -14.12 -11.17 -5.50
CA GLN A 5 -13.95 -12.26 -4.56
C GLN A 5 -14.82 -12.04 -3.32
N MET A 6 -15.14 -13.14 -2.63
CA MET A 6 -15.83 -13.06 -1.35
C MET A 6 -14.95 -12.31 -0.34
N GLY A 7 -15.42 -11.15 0.14
CA GLY A 7 -14.69 -10.26 1.05
C GLY A 7 -14.14 -8.99 0.40
N ASP A 8 -14.17 -8.89 -0.94
CA ASP A 8 -13.85 -7.63 -1.61
C ASP A 8 -14.91 -6.59 -1.28
N VAL A 9 -14.45 -5.38 -0.95
CA VAL A 9 -15.30 -4.20 -0.85
C VAL A 9 -15.22 -3.41 -2.17
N PRO A 10 -16.34 -2.89 -2.71
CA PRO A 10 -16.32 -2.19 -4.01
C PRO A 10 -15.36 -1.00 -4.07
N GLN A 11 -15.32 -0.19 -3.01
CA GLN A 11 -14.36 0.90 -2.86
C GLN A 11 -14.29 1.33 -1.39
N THR A 12 -13.07 1.56 -0.90
CA THR A 12 -12.83 2.16 0.41
C THR A 12 -11.54 2.98 0.38
N PHE A 13 -11.44 4.01 1.22
CA PHE A 13 -10.29 4.90 1.30
C PHE A 13 -10.13 5.44 2.72
N ALA A 14 -8.92 5.88 3.05
CA ALA A 14 -8.61 6.49 4.33
C ALA A 14 -9.08 7.96 4.39
N ALA A 15 -9.43 8.41 5.60
CA ALA A 15 -9.64 9.82 5.95
C ALA A 15 -8.54 10.25 6.94
N PRO A 16 -7.36 10.70 6.46
CA PRO A 16 -6.15 10.86 7.29
C PRO A 16 -6.05 12.24 7.98
N GLU A 17 -7.07 13.08 7.92
CA GLU A 17 -7.03 14.48 8.35
C GLU A 17 -6.64 14.61 9.83
N LEU A 18 -7.19 13.76 10.71
CA LEU A 18 -6.87 13.76 12.13
C LEU A 18 -5.41 13.34 12.37
N LEU A 19 -4.93 12.31 11.69
CA LEU A 19 -3.54 11.86 11.82
C LEU A 19 -2.56 12.95 11.36
N LYS A 20 -2.86 13.61 10.24
CA LYS A 20 -2.09 14.74 9.74
C LYS A 20 -2.09 15.90 10.74
N ALA A 21 -3.25 16.24 11.33
CA ALA A 21 -3.34 17.31 12.32
C ALA A 21 -2.53 17.02 13.59
N LEU A 22 -2.50 15.76 14.03
CA LEU A 22 -1.79 15.34 15.24
C LEU A 22 -0.27 15.21 15.04
N THR A 23 0.19 14.85 13.83
CA THR A 23 1.59 14.49 13.59
C THR A 23 2.33 15.48 12.68
N GLY A 24 1.61 16.29 11.89
CA GLY A 24 2.19 17.14 10.85
C GLY A 24 2.83 16.38 9.70
N TYR A 25 2.82 15.04 9.70
CA TYR A 25 3.54 14.21 8.75
C TYR A 25 2.60 13.64 7.70
N VAL A 26 3.05 13.65 6.45
CA VAL A 26 2.41 12.97 5.32
C VAL A 26 3.51 12.22 4.56
N PRO A 27 3.36 10.90 4.34
CA PRO A 27 4.30 10.16 3.50
C PRO A 27 4.25 10.66 2.06
N GLU A 28 5.41 10.97 1.49
CA GLU A 28 5.54 11.49 0.11
C GLU A 28 6.08 10.45 -0.88
N THR A 29 6.15 9.17 -0.49
CA THR A 29 6.66 8.12 -1.38
C THR A 29 5.71 7.93 -2.57
N PRO A 30 6.18 8.11 -3.82
CA PRO A 30 5.34 7.87 -5.00
C PRO A 30 4.93 6.40 -5.10
N LEU A 31 3.72 6.14 -5.60
CA LEU A 31 3.18 4.79 -5.74
C LEU A 31 4.13 3.87 -6.54
N GLU A 32 4.63 4.35 -7.67
CA GLU A 32 5.55 3.59 -8.53
C GLU A 32 6.81 3.15 -7.78
N GLU A 33 7.37 4.03 -6.96
CA GLU A 33 8.57 3.76 -6.19
C GLU A 33 8.30 2.76 -5.06
N GLY A 34 7.17 2.93 -4.36
CA GLY A 34 6.71 2.00 -3.34
C GLY A 34 6.53 0.58 -3.88
N VAL A 35 5.85 0.43 -5.02
CA VAL A 35 5.61 -0.86 -5.67
C VAL A 35 6.93 -1.50 -6.12
N LYS A 36 7.84 -0.74 -6.74
CA LYS A 36 9.16 -1.24 -7.16
C LYS A 36 9.96 -1.80 -5.98
N ARG A 37 10.03 -1.04 -4.87
CA ARG A 37 10.72 -1.46 -3.64
C ARG A 37 10.10 -2.72 -3.03
N PHE A 38 8.77 -2.77 -2.96
CA PHE A 38 8.04 -3.94 -2.45
C PHE A 38 8.34 -5.20 -3.27
N VAL A 39 8.27 -5.13 -4.61
CA VAL A 39 8.57 -6.27 -5.49
C VAL A 39 10.02 -6.72 -5.35
N ALA A 40 10.97 -5.78 -5.27
CA ALA A 40 12.38 -6.10 -5.07
C ALA A 40 12.62 -6.84 -3.75
N TRP A 41 11.99 -6.37 -2.66
CA TRP A 41 12.01 -7.04 -1.37
C TRP A 41 11.40 -8.44 -1.45
N TYR A 42 10.21 -8.58 -2.02
CA TYR A 42 9.49 -9.86 -2.08
C TYR A 42 10.29 -10.92 -2.85
N ARG A 43 10.87 -10.56 -4.01
CA ARG A 43 11.73 -11.45 -4.80
C ARG A 43 13.04 -11.80 -4.09
N SER A 44 13.56 -10.89 -3.27
CA SER A 44 14.73 -11.17 -2.42
C SER A 44 14.36 -12.17 -1.32
N TRP A 45 13.25 -11.94 -0.62
CA TRP A 45 12.73 -12.84 0.41
C TRP A 45 12.42 -14.24 -0.13
N GLN A 46 11.70 -14.35 -1.26
CA GLN A 46 11.35 -15.62 -1.88
C GLN A 46 12.59 -16.46 -2.25
N ARG A 47 13.72 -15.82 -2.58
CA ARG A 47 14.97 -16.52 -2.91
C ARG A 47 15.77 -16.95 -1.67
N ARG A 48 15.41 -16.48 -0.47
CA ARG A 48 16.05 -16.83 0.80
C ARG A 48 15.39 -18.04 1.48
N VAL A 49 14.17 -18.38 1.08
CA VAL A 49 13.40 -19.54 1.55
C VAL A 49 13.55 -20.72 0.61
#